data_AF-A0A533V724-F1
#
_entry.id   AF-A0A533V724-F1
#
_cell.length_a   1.000
_cell.length_b   1.000
_cell.length_c   1.000
_cell.angle_alpha   90.00
_cell.angle_beta   90.00
_cell.angle_gamma   90.00
#
_symmetry.space_group_name_H-M   'P 1'
#
loop_
_entity.id
_entity.type
_entity.pdbx_description
1 polymer ?
#
loop_
_entity_poly.entity_id
_entity_poly.type
_entity_poly.pdbx_seq_one_letter_code
_entity_poly.pdbx_strand_id
1 'polypeptide(L)'
;MGSVVRGNDIHHLLKGFYSNKMGYMIIENNSFHDDYLYGIDPHTGTHDMIIRNNKVHHNNATAVVCSKDCYNILIEGNEAYNNLDTHRGIAFSVNSDHSIAQNNYVHDQDICIGVNRFSDYNEIYNNTLSDCNTAIDLTDTSNNIVYENKIVGAKDGLVLKSVTNKIFNNKIYNSTNGIVLIHTSNNNEIANIDSTNYDTIYTHFLDQVNTGNEVKDTKNPITVITNPVKSETDFAQTDFENNTKLIEEGIKNNFI
;
A
#
# COMPACT_ATOMS: atom_id res chain seq x y z
N MET A 1 0.62 -1.01 -28.45
CA MET A 1 -0.03 0.30 -28.20
C MET A 1 -1.38 0.02 -27.60
N GLY A 2 -1.60 0.40 -26.34
CA GLY A 2 -2.92 0.28 -25.71
C GLY A 2 -3.72 1.57 -25.76
N SER A 3 -4.95 1.50 -25.25
CA SER A 3 -5.90 2.62 -25.21
C SER A 3 -5.43 3.71 -24.25
N VAL A 4 -5.80 4.97 -24.53
CA VAL A 4 -5.41 6.13 -23.70
C VAL A 4 -6.64 6.96 -23.32
N VAL A 5 -6.75 7.29 -22.04
CA VAL A 5 -7.68 8.30 -21.51
C VAL A 5 -6.84 9.45 -20.95
N ARG A 6 -6.88 10.61 -21.60
CA ARG A 6 -5.99 11.73 -21.27
C ARG A 6 -6.66 13.10 -21.32
N GLY A 7 -6.38 13.94 -20.33
CA GLY A 7 -6.73 15.37 -20.36
C GLY A 7 -8.21 15.67 -20.14
N ASN A 8 -8.94 14.79 -19.47
CA ASN A 8 -10.39 14.90 -19.29
C ASN A 8 -10.77 15.34 -17.88
N ASP A 9 -11.99 15.86 -17.76
CA ASP A 9 -12.69 16.05 -16.50
C ASP A 9 -13.87 15.08 -16.47
N ILE A 10 -13.83 14.11 -15.56
CA ILE A 10 -14.73 12.95 -15.51
C ILE A 10 -15.39 12.95 -14.13
N HIS A 11 -16.71 13.11 -14.10
CA HIS A 11 -17.39 13.33 -12.83
C HIS A 11 -18.86 12.94 -12.84
N HIS A 12 -19.44 12.77 -11.65
CA HIS A 12 -20.86 12.45 -11.44
C HIS A 12 -21.31 11.15 -12.12
N LEU A 13 -20.41 10.18 -12.24
CA LEU A 13 -20.68 8.85 -12.76
C LEU A 13 -20.91 7.84 -11.63
N LEU A 14 -21.38 6.64 -11.98
CA LEU A 14 -21.42 5.53 -11.02
C LEU A 14 -20.00 5.16 -10.56
N LYS A 15 -19.07 5.10 -11.52
CA LYS A 15 -17.62 4.96 -11.35
C LYS A 15 -16.97 5.80 -12.45
N GLY A 16 -15.98 6.61 -12.12
CA GLY A 16 -15.30 7.47 -13.10
C GLY A 16 -14.67 6.65 -14.23
N PHE A 17 -13.97 5.59 -13.85
CA PHE A 17 -13.44 4.56 -14.74
C PHE A 17 -13.64 3.17 -14.14
N TYR A 18 -13.96 2.21 -14.99
CA TYR A 18 -14.04 0.79 -14.63
C TYR A 18 -13.48 -0.07 -15.76
N SER A 19 -12.73 -1.12 -15.42
CA SER A 19 -12.30 -2.13 -16.38
C SER A 19 -12.47 -3.56 -15.89
N ASN A 20 -12.50 -4.48 -16.85
CA ASN A 20 -12.54 -5.93 -16.64
C ASN A 20 -11.64 -6.56 -17.70
N LYS A 21 -10.57 -7.24 -17.29
CA LYS A 21 -9.58 -7.86 -18.17
C LYS A 21 -8.98 -6.91 -19.21
N MET A 22 -8.80 -5.64 -18.84
CA MET A 22 -8.16 -4.64 -19.71
C MET A 22 -6.64 -4.72 -19.54
N GLY A 23 -5.91 -4.72 -20.64
CA GLY A 23 -4.45 -4.68 -20.67
C GLY A 23 -3.92 -3.39 -21.30
N TYR A 24 -2.72 -2.94 -20.90
CA TYR A 24 -1.91 -1.93 -21.62
C TYR A 24 -2.51 -0.53 -21.74
N MET A 25 -3.54 -0.20 -20.95
CA MET A 25 -4.17 1.12 -20.98
C MET A 25 -3.34 2.16 -20.23
N ILE A 26 -3.40 3.41 -20.70
CA ILE A 26 -2.85 4.57 -20.00
C ILE A 26 -3.99 5.52 -19.62
N ILE A 27 -4.08 5.86 -18.33
CA ILE A 27 -4.99 6.89 -17.80
C ILE A 27 -4.12 8.00 -17.24
N GLU A 28 -4.11 9.17 -17.86
CA GLU A 28 -3.20 10.23 -17.43
C GLU A 28 -3.71 11.67 -17.57
N ASN A 29 -3.25 12.54 -16.66
CA ASN A 29 -3.58 13.97 -16.70
C ASN A 29 -5.10 14.24 -16.73
N ASN A 30 -5.90 13.42 -16.03
CA ASN A 30 -7.34 13.62 -15.89
C ASN A 30 -7.71 14.10 -14.48
N SER A 31 -8.91 14.64 -14.36
CA SER A 31 -9.60 14.95 -13.11
C SER A 31 -10.79 13.98 -12.97
N PHE A 32 -10.84 13.21 -11.87
CA PHE A 32 -11.91 12.26 -11.55
C PHE A 32 -12.57 12.65 -10.23
N HIS A 33 -13.84 13.06 -10.24
CA HIS A 33 -14.45 13.59 -9.03
C HIS A 33 -15.97 13.49 -8.92
N ASP A 34 -16.47 13.62 -7.69
CA ASP A 34 -17.90 13.60 -7.38
C ASP A 34 -18.61 12.35 -7.95
N ASP A 35 -17.89 11.24 -8.13
CA ASP A 35 -18.46 9.98 -8.57
C ASP A 35 -19.14 9.26 -7.40
N TYR A 36 -20.22 8.55 -7.71
CA TYR A 36 -21.04 7.87 -6.71
C TYR A 36 -20.31 6.69 -6.02
N LEU A 37 -19.28 6.11 -6.66
CA LEU A 37 -18.40 5.13 -6.03
C LEU A 37 -16.94 5.52 -6.25
N TYR A 38 -16.25 4.84 -7.16
CA TYR A 38 -14.80 4.92 -7.34
C TYR A 38 -14.45 5.94 -8.41
N GLY A 39 -13.30 6.59 -8.26
CA GLY A 39 -12.73 7.42 -9.33
C GLY A 39 -12.17 6.54 -10.44
N ILE A 40 -11.15 5.74 -10.14
CA ILE A 40 -10.48 4.84 -11.09
C ILE A 40 -10.48 3.41 -10.53
N ASP A 41 -11.29 2.52 -11.12
CA ASP A 41 -11.50 1.12 -10.66
C ASP A 41 -11.11 0.07 -11.71
N PRO A 42 -9.82 -0.07 -12.03
CA PRO A 42 -9.24 -1.29 -12.57
C PRO A 42 -9.71 -2.52 -11.81
N HIS A 43 -10.39 -3.45 -12.50
CA HIS A 43 -10.96 -4.61 -11.84
C HIS A 43 -10.79 -5.89 -12.64
N THR A 44 -10.94 -7.04 -11.97
CA THR A 44 -11.12 -8.38 -12.58
C THR A 44 -10.08 -8.69 -13.65
N GLY A 45 -8.87 -9.05 -13.25
CA GLY A 45 -7.84 -9.44 -14.23
C GLY A 45 -7.34 -8.29 -15.09
N THR A 46 -7.51 -7.03 -14.68
CA THR A 46 -6.91 -5.88 -15.37
C THR A 46 -5.41 -5.87 -15.12
N HIS A 47 -4.61 -5.61 -16.15
CA HIS A 47 -3.16 -5.75 -16.07
C HIS A 47 -2.36 -4.77 -16.94
N ASP A 48 -1.06 -4.66 -16.67
CA ASP A 48 -0.10 -3.87 -17.45
C ASP A 48 -0.59 -2.43 -17.73
N MET A 49 -1.22 -1.80 -16.74
CA MET A 49 -1.88 -0.49 -16.88
C MET A 49 -1.08 0.60 -16.19
N ILE A 50 -1.04 1.78 -16.79
CA ILE A 50 -0.41 2.98 -16.21
C ILE A 50 -1.48 4.00 -15.85
N ILE A 51 -1.51 4.41 -14.59
CA ILE A 51 -2.40 5.44 -14.05
C ILE A 51 -1.52 6.53 -13.48
N ARG A 52 -1.41 7.66 -14.17
CA ARG A 52 -0.45 8.69 -13.79
C ARG A 52 -0.90 10.13 -13.88
N ASN A 53 -0.39 10.97 -12.98
CA ASN A 53 -0.63 12.41 -13.00
C ASN A 53 -2.14 12.78 -13.04
N ASN A 54 -3.00 11.95 -12.44
CA ASN A 54 -4.41 12.26 -12.31
C ASN A 54 -4.69 12.91 -10.96
N LYS A 55 -5.77 13.70 -10.92
CA LYS A 55 -6.33 14.25 -9.70
C LYS A 55 -7.63 13.52 -9.39
N VAL A 56 -7.75 12.87 -8.23
CA VAL A 56 -8.89 11.99 -7.91
C VAL A 56 -9.46 12.31 -6.53
N HIS A 57 -10.63 12.93 -6.49
CA HIS A 57 -11.15 13.50 -5.23
C HIS A 57 -12.67 13.54 -5.10
N HIS A 58 -13.18 13.66 -3.88
CA HIS A 58 -14.62 13.82 -3.61
C HIS A 58 -15.49 12.69 -4.17
N ASN A 59 -14.92 11.51 -4.41
CA ASN A 59 -15.67 10.32 -4.77
C ASN A 59 -16.23 9.65 -3.51
N ASN A 60 -17.37 8.98 -3.63
CA ASN A 60 -18.04 8.33 -2.51
C ASN A 60 -17.42 6.97 -2.10
N ALA A 61 -16.33 6.55 -2.73
CA ALA A 61 -15.54 5.38 -2.39
C ALA A 61 -14.03 5.61 -2.62
N THR A 62 -13.25 4.55 -2.89
CA THR A 62 -11.79 4.68 -3.09
C THR A 62 -11.45 5.51 -4.33
N ALA A 63 -10.42 6.35 -4.25
CA ALA A 63 -9.98 7.19 -5.36
C ALA A 63 -9.44 6.34 -6.53
N VAL A 64 -8.35 5.60 -6.29
CA VAL A 64 -7.76 4.67 -7.26
C VAL A 64 -7.65 3.29 -6.64
N VAL A 65 -8.25 2.28 -7.25
CA VAL A 65 -8.21 0.90 -6.76
C VAL A 65 -7.90 -0.06 -7.90
N CYS A 66 -6.98 -0.99 -7.66
CA CYS A 66 -7.01 -2.25 -8.39
C CYS A 66 -7.58 -3.34 -7.51
N SER A 67 -8.56 -4.07 -8.05
CA SER A 67 -9.25 -5.12 -7.30
C SER A 67 -9.54 -6.37 -8.13
N LYS A 68 -9.44 -7.53 -7.48
CA LYS A 68 -9.79 -8.86 -8.01
C LYS A 68 -8.87 -9.26 -9.16
N ASP A 69 -7.75 -9.88 -8.81
CA ASP A 69 -6.79 -10.49 -9.74
C ASP A 69 -6.10 -9.48 -10.66
N CYS A 70 -5.90 -8.25 -10.19
CA CYS A 70 -5.12 -7.27 -10.93
C CYS A 70 -3.61 -7.53 -10.81
N TYR A 71 -2.84 -7.19 -11.82
CA TYR A 71 -1.37 -7.28 -11.70
C TYR A 71 -0.64 -6.31 -12.63
N ASN A 72 0.63 -6.02 -12.33
CA ASN A 72 1.46 -5.11 -13.12
C ASN A 72 0.82 -3.73 -13.35
N ILE A 73 0.28 -3.12 -12.30
CA ILE A 73 -0.32 -1.79 -12.37
C ILE A 73 0.67 -0.76 -11.85
N LEU A 74 0.93 0.28 -12.62
CA LEU A 74 1.71 1.43 -12.19
C LEU A 74 0.79 2.59 -11.85
N ILE A 75 0.75 2.98 -10.57
CA ILE A 75 0.04 4.15 -10.07
C ILE A 75 1.09 5.20 -9.67
N GLU A 76 1.31 6.21 -10.51
CA GLU A 76 2.40 7.18 -10.30
C GLU A 76 2.03 8.65 -10.41
N GLY A 77 2.59 9.50 -9.54
CA GLY A 77 2.43 10.96 -9.67
C GLY A 77 0.99 11.47 -9.52
N ASN A 78 0.06 10.67 -9.00
CA ASN A 78 -1.34 11.08 -8.82
C ASN A 78 -1.51 11.88 -7.53
N GLU A 79 -2.52 12.75 -7.52
CA GLU A 79 -3.01 13.44 -6.33
C GLU A 79 -4.38 12.85 -5.94
N ALA A 80 -4.53 12.32 -4.74
CA ALA A 80 -5.77 11.71 -4.26
C ALA A 80 -6.16 12.20 -2.86
N TYR A 81 -7.37 12.76 -2.72
CA TYR A 81 -7.79 13.37 -1.45
C TYR A 81 -9.31 13.52 -1.31
N ASN A 82 -9.80 13.70 -0.08
CA ASN A 82 -11.21 13.95 0.24
C ASN A 82 -12.19 12.96 -0.43
N ASN A 83 -11.83 11.68 -0.55
CA ASN A 83 -12.83 10.67 -0.93
C ASN A 83 -13.46 10.12 0.36
N LEU A 84 -14.69 9.61 0.30
CA LEU A 84 -15.54 9.37 1.48
C LEU A 84 -14.80 8.69 2.65
N ASP A 85 -15.00 9.24 3.86
CA ASP A 85 -14.31 9.04 5.16
C ASP A 85 -14.14 7.60 5.72
N THR A 86 -14.31 6.57 4.92
CA THR A 86 -14.03 5.17 5.27
C THR A 86 -13.27 4.42 4.16
N HIS A 87 -12.83 5.14 3.14
CA HIS A 87 -12.23 4.58 1.92
C HIS A 87 -10.76 4.94 1.77
N ARG A 88 -10.17 4.44 0.69
CA ARG A 88 -8.75 4.56 0.41
C ARG A 88 -8.47 5.68 -0.59
N GLY A 89 -7.30 6.30 -0.51
CA GLY A 89 -6.77 7.12 -1.60
C GLY A 89 -6.34 6.22 -2.74
N ILE A 90 -5.37 5.35 -2.48
CA ILE A 90 -4.89 4.31 -3.40
C ILE A 90 -5.04 2.93 -2.75
N ALA A 91 -5.47 1.93 -3.52
CA ALA A 91 -5.61 0.58 -3.02
C ALA A 91 -5.17 -0.51 -4.00
N PHE A 92 -4.43 -1.49 -3.48
CA PHE A 92 -4.29 -2.82 -4.06
C PHE A 92 -5.12 -3.79 -3.20
N SER A 93 -6.17 -4.36 -3.78
CA SER A 93 -7.19 -5.08 -3.04
C SER A 93 -7.52 -6.40 -3.74
N VAL A 94 -7.88 -7.44 -2.97
CA VAL A 94 -8.34 -8.74 -3.47
C VAL A 94 -7.40 -9.34 -4.55
N ASN A 95 -6.38 -10.07 -4.11
CA ASN A 95 -5.45 -10.79 -5.00
C ASN A 95 -4.83 -9.89 -6.07
N SER A 96 -4.40 -8.67 -5.70
CA SER A 96 -3.68 -7.77 -6.59
C SER A 96 -2.19 -7.84 -6.33
N ASP A 97 -1.36 -8.11 -7.34
CA ASP A 97 0.08 -8.35 -7.14
C ASP A 97 0.99 -7.62 -8.15
N HIS A 98 2.30 -7.63 -7.87
CA HIS A 98 3.36 -7.07 -8.74
C HIS A 98 3.07 -5.64 -9.24
N SER A 99 2.37 -4.86 -8.43
CA SER A 99 1.95 -3.50 -8.77
C SER A 99 2.70 -2.48 -7.93
N ILE A 100 2.76 -1.25 -8.44
CA ILE A 100 3.61 -0.19 -7.90
C ILE A 100 2.76 1.05 -7.65
N ALA A 101 2.83 1.59 -6.44
CA ALA A 101 2.36 2.93 -6.11
C ALA A 101 3.57 3.81 -5.78
N GLN A 102 3.92 4.74 -6.69
CA GLN A 102 5.11 5.57 -6.54
C GLN A 102 4.87 7.06 -6.76
N ASN A 103 5.61 7.93 -6.06
CA ASN A 103 5.58 9.38 -6.30
C ASN A 103 4.18 10.02 -6.21
N ASN A 104 3.21 9.39 -5.54
CA ASN A 104 1.86 9.95 -5.38
C ASN A 104 1.81 10.91 -4.19
N TYR A 105 0.90 11.88 -4.26
CA TYR A 105 0.51 12.70 -3.14
C TYR A 105 -0.90 12.31 -2.69
N VAL A 106 -1.01 11.73 -1.49
CA VAL A 106 -2.30 11.30 -0.95
C VAL A 106 -2.53 11.99 0.38
N HIS A 107 -3.64 12.69 0.53
CA HIS A 107 -3.89 13.48 1.73
C HIS A 107 -5.37 13.60 2.07
N ASP A 108 -5.68 14.07 3.28
CA ASP A 108 -7.06 14.28 3.76
C ASP A 108 -7.95 13.07 3.45
N GLN A 109 -7.51 11.90 3.91
CA GLN A 109 -8.11 10.61 3.57
C GLN A 109 -8.12 9.68 4.79
N ASP A 110 -9.13 8.83 4.94
CA ASP A 110 -9.17 7.88 6.05
C ASP A 110 -7.98 6.90 5.95
N ILE A 111 -7.85 6.19 4.83
CA ILE A 111 -6.65 5.37 4.54
C ILE A 111 -5.96 5.92 3.30
N CYS A 112 -4.76 6.49 3.42
CA CYS A 112 -4.09 7.04 2.24
C CYS A 112 -3.71 5.94 1.23
N ILE A 113 -2.92 4.93 1.63
CA ILE A 113 -2.63 3.75 0.82
C ILE A 113 -3.01 2.48 1.58
N GLY A 114 -3.80 1.60 0.96
CA GLY A 114 -4.18 0.32 1.56
C GLY A 114 -3.84 -0.87 0.67
N VAL A 115 -3.21 -1.89 1.24
CA VAL A 115 -2.97 -3.18 0.59
C VAL A 115 -3.64 -4.27 1.40
N ASN A 116 -4.56 -5.01 0.77
CA ASN A 116 -5.33 -6.00 1.53
C ASN A 116 -5.82 -7.21 0.74
N ARG A 117 -6.33 -8.20 1.50
CA ARG A 117 -7.03 -9.38 0.98
C ARG A 117 -6.17 -10.16 -0.01
N PHE A 118 -5.01 -10.63 0.46
CA PHE A 118 -4.04 -11.42 -0.30
C PHE A 118 -3.42 -10.66 -1.48
N SER A 119 -3.31 -9.34 -1.38
CA SER A 119 -2.68 -8.52 -2.42
C SER A 119 -1.19 -8.37 -2.14
N ASP A 120 -0.40 -9.33 -2.59
CA ASP A 120 0.99 -9.51 -2.16
C ASP A 120 1.99 -9.03 -3.22
N TYR A 121 3.27 -8.92 -2.87
CA TYR A 121 4.35 -8.56 -3.82
C TYR A 121 4.18 -7.19 -4.50
N ASN A 122 3.53 -6.23 -3.85
CA ASN A 122 3.42 -4.87 -4.34
C ASN A 122 4.52 -3.96 -3.75
N GLU A 123 4.83 -2.88 -4.46
CA GLU A 123 5.75 -1.85 -4.00
C GLU A 123 5.07 -0.52 -3.77
N ILE A 124 5.40 0.12 -2.65
CA ILE A 124 4.87 1.44 -2.28
C ILE A 124 6.04 2.32 -1.89
N TYR A 125 6.41 3.28 -2.73
CA TYR A 125 7.60 4.08 -2.45
C TYR A 125 7.60 5.51 -2.97
N ASN A 126 8.41 6.38 -2.36
CA ASN A 126 8.50 7.80 -2.69
C ASN A 126 7.14 8.55 -2.70
N ASN A 127 6.13 8.04 -1.99
CA ASN A 127 4.86 8.75 -1.86
C ASN A 127 4.94 9.78 -0.73
N THR A 128 4.23 10.90 -0.88
CA THR A 128 3.98 11.85 0.20
C THR A 128 2.56 11.64 0.70
N LEU A 129 2.40 11.36 1.99
CA LEU A 129 1.13 11.04 2.63
C LEU A 129 0.91 12.02 3.79
N SER A 130 -0.18 12.78 3.80
CA SER A 130 -0.43 13.76 4.87
C SER A 130 -1.85 13.75 5.39
N ASP A 131 -2.01 14.00 6.69
CA ASP A 131 -3.31 14.19 7.33
C ASP A 131 -4.27 13.01 7.13
N CYS A 132 -3.70 11.80 7.11
CA CYS A 132 -4.44 10.55 6.99
C CYS A 132 -4.84 10.02 8.38
N ASN A 133 -5.98 9.35 8.52
CA ASN A 133 -6.21 8.56 9.73
C ASN A 133 -5.21 7.38 9.79
N THR A 134 -5.05 6.63 8.69
CA THR A 134 -3.96 5.68 8.49
C THR A 134 -3.20 6.00 7.20
N ALA A 135 -1.89 6.22 7.25
CA ALA A 135 -1.15 6.57 6.05
C ALA A 135 -0.92 5.35 5.13
N ILE A 136 -0.38 4.25 5.66
CA ILE A 136 -0.27 2.97 4.92
C ILE A 136 -0.81 1.83 5.77
N ASP A 137 -1.80 1.10 5.25
CA ASP A 137 -2.42 -0.08 5.88
C ASP A 137 -2.07 -1.36 5.10
N LEU A 138 -1.25 -2.23 5.69
CA LEU A 138 -0.94 -3.57 5.18
C LEU A 138 -1.67 -4.63 6.02
N THR A 139 -2.95 -4.83 5.70
CA THR A 139 -3.86 -5.76 6.40
C THR A 139 -4.16 -6.97 5.54
N ASP A 140 -4.02 -8.18 6.07
CA ASP A 140 -4.31 -9.44 5.35
C ASP A 140 -3.50 -9.57 4.06
N THR A 141 -2.21 -9.25 4.14
CA THR A 141 -1.27 -9.29 3.02
C THR A 141 0.16 -9.60 3.48
N SER A 142 0.98 -10.07 2.56
CA SER A 142 2.36 -10.53 2.77
C SER A 142 3.29 -10.03 1.66
N ASN A 143 4.59 -10.05 1.92
CA ASN A 143 5.64 -9.85 0.90
C ASN A 143 5.56 -8.51 0.12
N ASN A 144 4.92 -7.47 0.66
CA ASN A 144 4.99 -6.13 0.07
C ASN A 144 6.24 -5.39 0.55
N ILE A 145 6.67 -4.40 -0.23
CA ILE A 145 7.85 -3.60 0.06
C ILE A 145 7.42 -2.13 0.14
N VAL A 146 7.67 -1.49 1.28
CA VAL A 146 7.28 -0.11 1.55
C VAL A 146 8.50 0.70 1.95
N TYR A 147 8.91 1.65 1.11
CA TYR A 147 10.15 2.38 1.36
C TYR A 147 10.15 3.83 0.87
N GLU A 148 11.00 4.67 1.45
CA GLU A 148 11.18 6.07 1.04
C GLU A 148 9.89 6.92 1.05
N ASN A 149 8.82 6.48 1.72
CA ASN A 149 7.60 7.27 1.84
C ASN A 149 7.78 8.35 2.92
N LYS A 150 7.19 9.51 2.68
CA LYS A 150 7.12 10.61 3.64
C LYS A 150 5.70 10.70 4.18
N ILE A 151 5.54 10.45 5.47
CA ILE A 151 4.26 10.48 6.19
C ILE A 151 4.28 11.66 7.17
N VAL A 152 3.26 12.50 7.13
CA VAL A 152 3.15 13.67 8.02
C VAL A 152 1.75 13.78 8.62
N GLY A 153 1.64 13.96 9.93
CA GLY A 153 0.36 14.31 10.56
C GLY A 153 -0.66 13.16 10.60
N ALA A 154 -0.23 11.92 10.39
CA ALA A 154 -1.15 10.78 10.41
C ALA A 154 -1.55 10.40 11.85
N LYS A 155 -2.74 9.84 12.06
CA LYS A 155 -3.00 9.18 13.34
C LYS A 155 -2.17 7.91 13.46
N ASP A 156 -2.24 7.02 12.47
CA ASP A 156 -1.41 5.82 12.37
C ASP A 156 -0.54 5.92 11.11
N GLY A 157 0.78 5.93 11.24
CA GLY A 157 1.70 6.07 10.10
C GLY A 157 1.72 4.81 9.23
N LEU A 158 2.32 3.74 9.73
CA LEU A 158 2.38 2.43 9.06
C LEU A 158 1.68 1.39 9.92
N VAL A 159 0.68 0.68 9.38
CA VAL A 159 0.02 -0.45 10.06
C VAL A 159 0.43 -1.75 9.38
N LEU A 160 0.93 -2.70 10.18
CA LEU A 160 1.45 -3.98 9.70
C LEU A 160 0.80 -5.16 10.42
N LYS A 161 0.30 -6.13 9.63
CA LYS A 161 -0.24 -7.40 10.16
C LYS A 161 0.56 -8.66 9.88
N SER A 162 1.60 -8.56 9.05
CA SER A 162 2.51 -9.67 8.76
C SER A 162 3.94 -9.16 8.72
N VAL A 163 4.82 -9.90 9.38
CA VAL A 163 6.27 -9.64 9.43
C VAL A 163 6.99 -9.88 8.10
N THR A 164 6.33 -10.53 7.13
CA THR A 164 6.87 -10.76 5.79
C THR A 164 6.91 -9.50 4.93
N ASN A 165 6.16 -8.46 5.31
CA ASN A 165 6.23 -7.17 4.64
C ASN A 165 7.50 -6.44 5.07
N LYS A 166 8.19 -5.83 4.10
CA LYS A 166 9.46 -5.14 4.30
C LYS A 166 9.23 -3.64 4.34
N ILE A 167 9.59 -3.01 5.46
CA ILE A 167 9.46 -1.56 5.61
C ILE A 167 10.78 -0.92 6.01
N PHE A 168 11.28 0.02 5.22
CA PHE A 168 12.57 0.67 5.45
C PHE A 168 12.65 2.03 4.76
N ASN A 169 13.54 2.90 5.20
CA ASN A 169 13.76 4.26 4.73
C ASN A 169 12.51 5.15 4.68
N ASN A 170 11.43 4.80 5.38
CA ASN A 170 10.27 5.68 5.49
C ASN A 170 10.54 6.77 6.54
N LYS A 171 9.98 7.95 6.30
CA LYS A 171 10.10 9.11 7.16
C LYS A 171 8.72 9.49 7.69
N ILE A 172 8.53 9.38 9.00
CA ILE A 172 7.24 9.59 9.68
C ILE A 172 7.39 10.74 10.67
N TYR A 173 6.57 11.78 10.49
CA TYR A 173 6.65 13.03 11.25
C TYR A 173 5.29 13.43 11.82
N ASN A 174 5.27 13.99 13.03
CA ASN A 174 4.09 14.62 13.62
C ASN A 174 2.86 13.70 13.68
N SER A 175 3.06 12.38 13.77
CA SER A 175 1.96 11.41 13.84
C SER A 175 1.57 11.09 15.28
N THR A 176 0.38 10.51 15.48
CA THR A 176 0.02 9.97 16.81
C THR A 176 0.80 8.68 17.07
N ASN A 177 0.73 7.73 16.15
CA ASN A 177 1.48 6.48 16.17
C ASN A 177 2.34 6.39 14.90
N GLY A 178 3.61 6.07 15.04
CA GLY A 178 4.54 5.96 13.92
C GLY A 178 4.32 4.66 13.16
N ILE A 179 4.74 3.55 13.77
CA ILE A 179 4.58 2.20 13.22
C ILE A 179 3.75 1.38 14.19
N VAL A 180 2.66 0.78 13.71
CA VAL A 180 1.70 0.01 14.47
C VAL A 180 1.74 -1.45 14.01
N LEU A 181 2.05 -2.34 14.95
CA LEU A 181 2.09 -3.78 14.72
C LEU A 181 0.84 -4.43 15.32
N ILE A 182 0.08 -5.13 14.48
CA ILE A 182 -1.18 -5.78 14.87
C ILE A 182 -1.15 -7.24 14.46
N HIS A 183 -1.39 -8.15 15.39
CA HIS A 183 -1.66 -9.55 15.09
C HIS A 183 -3.14 -9.88 15.25
N THR A 184 -3.70 -10.55 14.25
CA THR A 184 -4.96 -11.28 14.36
C THR A 184 -4.63 -12.77 14.45
N SER A 185 -4.65 -13.33 15.66
CA SER A 185 -4.47 -14.75 15.86
C SER A 185 -5.69 -15.49 15.33
N ASN A 186 -5.54 -16.25 14.24
CA ASN A 186 -6.39 -17.41 14.05
C ASN A 186 -5.89 -18.45 15.06
N ASN A 187 -6.74 -18.85 16.00
CA ASN A 187 -6.42 -19.70 17.17
C ASN A 187 -5.74 -21.07 16.87
N ASN A 188 -5.41 -21.36 15.61
CA ASN A 188 -4.87 -22.65 15.16
C ASN A 188 -3.42 -22.59 14.63
N GLU A 189 -2.77 -21.42 14.52
CA GLU A 189 -1.43 -21.31 13.88
C GLU A 189 -0.24 -21.27 14.86
N ILE A 190 -0.45 -20.98 16.15
CA ILE A 190 0.63 -20.82 17.14
C ILE A 190 1.12 -22.16 17.73
N ALA A 191 0.44 -23.28 17.42
CA ALA A 191 0.62 -24.54 18.16
C ALA A 191 1.96 -25.27 17.94
N ASN A 192 2.81 -24.86 16.99
CA ASN A 192 3.99 -25.65 16.56
C ASN A 192 5.30 -24.86 16.39
N ILE A 193 5.44 -23.64 16.91
CA ILE A 193 6.70 -22.87 16.81
C ILE A 193 7.51 -23.06 18.09
N ASP A 194 8.81 -23.37 17.98
CA ASP A 194 9.69 -23.35 19.16
C ASP A 194 9.75 -21.92 19.73
N SER A 195 9.40 -21.78 21.01
CA SER A 195 9.29 -20.50 21.72
C SER A 195 10.53 -19.62 21.62
N THR A 196 11.73 -20.20 21.52
CA THR A 196 13.00 -19.49 21.36
C THR A 196 13.19 -18.91 19.95
N ASN A 197 12.76 -19.63 18.91
CA ASN A 197 12.76 -19.12 17.53
C ASN A 197 11.76 -17.98 17.37
N TYR A 198 10.58 -18.11 17.99
CA TYR A 198 9.52 -17.10 17.96
C TYR A 198 9.98 -15.72 18.50
N ASP A 199 10.59 -15.70 19.68
CA ASP A 199 11.08 -14.47 20.31
C ASP A 199 12.22 -13.83 19.49
N THR A 200 13.05 -14.65 18.86
CA THR A 200 14.17 -14.19 18.02
C THR A 200 13.68 -13.53 16.73
N ILE A 201 12.73 -14.16 16.02
CA ILE A 201 12.12 -13.62 14.79
C ILE A 201 11.50 -12.25 15.09
N TYR A 202 10.70 -12.19 16.15
CA TYR A 202 9.97 -10.98 16.50
C TYR A 202 10.91 -9.83 16.89
N THR A 203 11.93 -10.12 17.71
CA THR A 203 12.92 -9.11 18.11
C THR A 203 13.69 -8.59 16.91
N HIS A 204 14.11 -9.48 16.01
CA HIS A 204 14.83 -9.09 14.79
C HIS A 204 13.98 -8.21 13.88
N PHE A 205 12.72 -8.58 13.65
CA PHE A 205 11.78 -7.77 12.86
C PHE A 205 11.55 -6.39 13.49
N LEU A 206 11.33 -6.33 14.80
CA LEU A 206 11.19 -5.08 15.53
C LEU A 206 12.41 -4.17 15.35
N ASP A 207 13.61 -4.72 15.51
CA ASP A 207 14.85 -3.97 15.35
C ASP A 207 15.01 -3.43 13.93
N GLN A 208 14.67 -4.23 12.91
CA GLN A 208 14.71 -3.81 11.51
C GLN A 208 13.73 -2.68 11.22
N VAL A 209 12.49 -2.82 11.70
CA VAL A 209 11.46 -1.79 11.55
C VAL A 209 11.85 -0.50 12.26
N ASN A 210 12.42 -0.61 13.46
CA ASN A 210 12.80 0.53 14.29
C ASN A 210 14.02 1.27 13.74
N THR A 211 15.05 0.54 13.32
CA THR A 211 16.30 1.13 12.82
C THR A 211 16.24 1.50 11.34
N GLY A 212 15.39 0.81 10.58
CA GLY A 212 15.20 1.04 9.16
C GLY A 212 14.36 2.28 8.85
N ASN A 213 13.65 2.89 9.79
CA ASN A 213 12.75 4.01 9.51
C ASN A 213 13.04 5.22 10.41
N GLU A 214 12.85 6.43 9.86
CA GLU A 214 12.98 7.67 10.62
C GLU A 214 11.62 8.06 11.18
N VAL A 215 11.45 7.99 12.50
CA VAL A 215 10.23 8.43 13.19
C VAL A 215 10.56 9.59 14.13
N LYS A 216 10.05 10.78 13.84
CA LYS A 216 10.31 12.00 14.62
C LYS A 216 9.01 12.72 14.97
N ASP A 217 9.05 13.48 16.06
CA ASP A 217 7.94 14.31 16.56
C ASP A 217 6.59 13.56 16.65
N THR A 218 6.68 12.24 16.83
CA THR A 218 5.55 11.31 16.83
C THR A 218 5.34 10.80 18.25
N LYS A 219 4.11 10.84 18.75
CA LYS A 219 3.81 10.56 20.17
C LYS A 219 4.22 9.12 20.57
N ASN A 220 3.87 8.14 19.75
CA ASN A 220 4.25 6.74 19.95
C ASN A 220 5.03 6.24 18.72
N PRO A 221 6.38 6.27 18.73
CA PRO A 221 7.17 5.90 17.56
C PRO A 221 6.88 4.48 17.04
N ILE A 222 6.75 3.53 17.96
CA ILE A 222 6.30 2.16 17.69
C ILE A 222 5.20 1.81 18.69
N THR A 223 4.09 1.26 18.18
CA THR A 223 2.98 0.72 18.96
C THR A 223 2.82 -0.74 18.63
N VAL A 224 3.01 -1.61 19.62
CA VAL A 224 2.72 -3.04 19.50
C VAL A 224 1.38 -3.30 20.16
N ILE A 225 0.37 -3.67 19.36
CA ILE A 225 -0.93 -4.09 19.89
C ILE A 225 -0.86 -5.58 20.25
N THR A 226 -0.30 -6.41 19.36
CA THR A 226 -0.10 -7.86 19.52
C THR A 226 1.03 -8.37 18.60
N ASN A 227 1.70 -9.50 18.92
CA ASN A 227 2.89 -9.98 18.19
C ASN A 227 2.56 -10.56 16.79
N PRO A 228 3.06 -9.97 15.68
CA PRO A 228 2.68 -10.29 14.30
C PRO A 228 3.29 -11.56 13.68
N VAL A 229 4.15 -12.32 14.37
CA VAL A 229 4.77 -13.55 13.83
C VAL A 229 3.75 -14.70 13.73
N LYS A 230 3.70 -15.40 12.59
CA LYS A 230 2.71 -16.47 12.29
C LYS A 230 3.32 -17.87 12.20
N SER A 231 4.57 -18.03 11.75
CA SER A 231 5.24 -19.34 11.63
C SER A 231 6.76 -19.25 11.61
N GLU A 232 7.47 -20.38 11.80
CA GLU A 232 8.95 -20.44 11.66
C GLU A 232 9.45 -20.06 10.26
N THR A 233 8.63 -20.26 9.22
CA THR A 233 8.98 -19.91 7.84
C THR A 233 9.00 -18.40 7.60
N ASP A 234 8.40 -17.61 8.48
CA ASP A 234 8.49 -16.14 8.42
C ASP A 234 9.95 -15.67 8.58
N PHE A 235 10.79 -16.39 9.34
CA PHE A 235 12.19 -16.01 9.58
C PHE A 235 13.04 -15.99 8.32
N ALA A 236 12.81 -16.95 7.41
CA ALA A 236 13.55 -17.03 6.15
C ALA A 236 13.20 -15.88 5.19
N GLN A 237 12.06 -15.22 5.40
CA GLN A 237 11.57 -14.13 4.54
C GLN A 237 11.85 -12.74 5.10
N THR A 238 12.10 -12.62 6.41
CA THR A 238 12.50 -11.36 7.08
C THR A 238 13.94 -10.94 6.80
N ASP A 239 14.74 -11.74 6.10
CA ASP A 239 16.12 -11.41 5.79
C ASP A 239 16.20 -10.36 4.65
N PHE A 240 16.48 -9.10 5.03
CA PHE A 240 16.51 -7.96 4.11
C PHE A 240 17.69 -8.02 3.13
N GLU A 241 18.83 -8.64 3.51
CA GLU A 241 20.08 -8.62 2.74
C GLU A 241 20.02 -9.45 1.45
N ASN A 242 19.31 -10.58 1.45
CA ASN A 242 19.25 -11.47 0.28
C ASN A 242 18.31 -10.98 -0.83
N ASN A 243 17.42 -10.03 -0.54
CA ASN A 243 16.31 -9.69 -1.41
C ASN A 243 16.43 -8.32 -2.13
N THR A 244 17.35 -7.45 -1.72
CA THR A 244 17.65 -6.20 -2.46
C THR A 244 18.14 -6.50 -3.88
N LYS A 245 18.80 -7.64 -4.09
CA LYS A 245 19.25 -8.12 -5.41
C LYS A 245 18.12 -8.54 -6.35
N LEU A 246 16.99 -9.03 -5.83
CA LEU A 246 15.87 -9.51 -6.67
C LEU A 246 15.00 -8.36 -7.20
N ILE A 247 14.91 -7.26 -6.45
CA ILE A 247 14.12 -6.07 -6.80
C ILE A 247 14.77 -5.30 -7.97
N GLU A 248 16.11 -5.25 -8.02
CA GLU A 248 16.83 -4.56 -9.10
C GLU A 248 16.73 -5.27 -10.46
N GLU A 249 16.59 -6.61 -10.48
CA GLU A 249 16.60 -7.40 -11.71
C GLU A 249 15.20 -7.59 -12.35
N GLY A 250 14.10 -7.48 -11.58
CA GLY A 250 12.75 -7.82 -12.05
C GLY A 250 11.90 -6.70 -12.64
N ILE A 251 12.08 -5.44 -12.21
CA ILE A 251 11.01 -4.42 -12.35
C ILE A 251 11.31 -3.34 -13.40
N LYS A 252 12.58 -3.03 -13.66
CA LYS A 252 12.93 -1.99 -14.65
C LYS A 252 12.60 -2.35 -16.11
N ASN A 253 12.23 -3.59 -16.40
CA ASN A 253 12.00 -4.07 -17.76
C ASN A 253 10.52 -4.11 -18.20
N ASN A 254 9.55 -3.83 -17.32
CA ASN A 254 8.13 -4.01 -17.65
C ASN A 254 7.34 -2.73 -17.97
N PHE A 255 7.91 -1.54 -17.77
CA PHE A 255 7.21 -0.26 -17.99
C PHE A 255 7.96 0.73 -18.89
N ILE A 256 8.98 0.29 -19.62
CA ILE A 256 9.69 1.06 -20.67
C ILE A 256 9.21 0.64 -22.05
#